data_AF-A0A7C6XVG8-F1
#
_entry.id   AF-A0A7C6XVG8-F1
#
_cell.length_a   1.000
_cell.length_b   1.000
_cell.length_c   1.000
_cell.angle_alpha   90.00
_cell.angle_beta   90.00
_cell.angle_gamma   90.00
#
_symmetry.space_group_name_H-M   'P 1'
#
loop_
_entity.id
_entity.type
_entity.pdbx_description
1 polymer ?
#
loop_
_entity_poly.entity_id
_entity_poly.type
_entity_poly.pdbx_seq_one_letter_code
_entity_poly.pdbx_strand_id
1 'polypeptide(L)' 'MDELVELWETPLDKDNYMIAGWDQWADAGEISSGLPRYLIEHTGARKIGEIRP' A
#
# COMPACT_ATOMS: atom_id res chain seq x y z
N MET A 1 11.81 18.35 2.67
CA MET A 1 11.36 16.95 2.88
C MET A 1 10.81 16.56 1.53
N ASP A 2 11.55 15.75 0.78
CA ASP A 2 11.13 15.39 -0.58
C ASP A 2 9.74 14.76 -0.55
N GLU A 3 8.87 15.17 -1.47
CA GLU A 3 7.55 14.60 -1.69
C GLU A 3 7.70 13.19 -2.28
N LEU A 4 8.18 12.25 -1.46
CA LEU A 4 8.38 10.85 -1.84
C LEU A 4 7.04 10.13 -2.06
N VAL A 5 5.94 10.71 -1.61
CA VAL A 5 4.58 10.19 -1.79
C VAL A 5 3.70 11.31 -2.33
N GLU A 6 3.05 11.04 -3.46
CA GLU A 6 2.01 11.89 -4.03
C GLU A 6 0.65 11.25 -3.79
N LEU A 7 -0.23 11.93 -3.05
CA LEU A 7 -1.61 11.52 -2.83
C LEU A 7 -2.55 12.45 -3.59
N TRP A 8 -3.40 11.89 -4.46
CA TRP A 8 -4.48 12.61 -5.13
C TRP A 8 -5.73 12.69 -4.25
N GLU A 9 -5.86 11.75 -3.31
CA GLU A 9 -6.95 11.71 -2.35
C GLU A 9 -6.45 11.21 -0.99
N THR A 10 -6.96 11.83 0.08
CA THR A 10 -6.68 11.45 1.45
C THR A 10 -7.98 10.96 2.10
N PRO A 11 -8.02 9.73 2.65
CA PRO A 11 -9.19 9.25 3.38
C PRO A 11 -9.53 10.18 4.56
N LEU A 12 -10.81 10.47 4.76
CA LEU A 12 -11.28 11.43 5.78
C LEU A 12 -11.67 10.78 7.11
N ASP A 13 -11.66 9.45 7.16
CA ASP A 13 -12.00 8.71 8.38
C ASP A 13 -11.04 9.05 9.52
N LYS A 14 -11.56 9.10 10.74
CA LYS A 14 -10.72 9.41 11.92
C LYS A 14 -9.67 8.35 12.18
N ASP A 15 -9.99 7.10 11.85
CA ASP A 15 -9.12 5.94 12.07
C ASP A 15 -8.77 5.34 10.71
N ASN A 16 -7.59 5.72 10.20
CA ASN A 16 -7.02 5.18 8.97
C ASN A 16 -5.75 4.40 9.29
N TYR A 17 -5.68 3.16 8.80
CA TYR A 17 -4.52 2.29 8.97
C TYR A 17 -3.89 2.01 7.60
N MET A 18 -2.57 2.09 7.52
CA MET A 18 -1.81 1.73 6.33
C MET A 18 -1.27 0.31 6.47
N ILE A 19 -1.61 -0.56 5.52
CA ILE A 19 -1.01 -1.88 5.37
C ILE A 19 0.05 -1.77 4.28
N ALA A 20 1.32 -2.01 4.63
CA ALA A 20 2.44 -1.99 3.70
C ALA A 20 3.11 -3.36 3.66
N GLY A 21 3.42 -3.83 2.47
CA GLY A 21 4.27 -5.00 2.22
C GLY A 21 5.43 -4.59 1.33
N TRP A 22 6.58 -5.23 1.50
CA TRP A 22 7.78 -4.93 0.75
C TRP A 22 8.31 -6.22 0.16
N ASP A 23 8.75 -6.16 -1.10
CA ASP A 23 9.53 -7.24 -1.69
C ASP A 23 10.89 -7.26 -0.99
N GLN A 24 11.09 -8.25 -0.12
CA GLN A 24 12.30 -8.41 0.66
C GLN A 24 12.98 -9.74 0.37
N TRP A 25 14.27 -9.81 0.67
CA TRP A 25 15.08 -11.01 0.43
C TRP A 25 14.57 -12.24 1.20
N ALA A 26 13.88 -12.05 2.33
CA ALA A 26 13.24 -13.10 3.11
C ALA A 26 11.71 -12.94 3.08
N ASP A 27 11.09 -13.27 1.96
CA ASP A 27 9.63 -13.11 1.73
C ASP A 27 8.81 -14.37 2.07
N ALA A 28 9.43 -15.38 2.69
CA ALA A 28 8.77 -16.61 3.18
C ALA A 28 7.76 -17.25 2.19
N GLY A 29 8.01 -17.19 0.89
CA GLY A 29 7.09 -17.66 -0.15
C GLY A 29 5.97 -16.69 -0.51
N GLU A 30 6.25 -15.39 -0.58
CA GLU A 30 5.33 -14.30 -0.98
C GLU A 30 4.18 -14.02 -0.02
N ILE A 31 4.20 -14.58 1.19
CA ILE A 31 3.10 -14.38 2.16
C ILE A 31 3.05 -12.91 2.61
N SER A 32 4.22 -12.27 2.79
CA SER A 32 4.30 -10.86 3.21
C SER A 32 4.10 -9.88 2.07
N SER A 33 4.77 -10.09 0.93
CA SER A 33 4.66 -9.22 -0.25
C SER A 33 3.33 -9.33 -0.97
N GLY A 34 2.72 -10.52 -0.96
CA GLY A 34 1.45 -10.80 -1.65
C GLY A 34 0.22 -10.25 -0.94
N LEU A 35 0.28 -10.04 0.39
CA LEU A 35 -0.87 -9.61 1.19
C LEU A 35 -1.47 -8.26 0.71
N PRO A 36 -0.69 -7.19 0.45
CA PRO A 36 -1.25 -5.96 -0.09
C PRO A 36 -1.97 -6.16 -1.43
N ARG A 37 -1.37 -6.92 -2.38
CA ARG A 37 -2.02 -7.20 -3.67
C ARG A 37 -3.32 -7.98 -3.48
N TYR A 38 -3.31 -9.02 -2.65
CA TYR A 38 -4.49 -9.80 -2.32
C TYR A 38 -5.63 -8.93 -1.76
N LEU A 39 -5.33 -8.03 -0.83
CA LEU A 39 -6.32 -7.12 -0.24
C LEU A 39 -6.87 -6.13 -1.27
N ILE A 40 -6.03 -5.60 -2.17
CA ILE A 40 -6.47 -4.71 -3.24
C ILE A 40 -7.49 -5.41 -4.14
N GLU A 41 -7.18 -6.61 -4.59
CA GLU A 41 -8.04 -7.40 -5.47
C GLU A 41 -9.33 -7.84 -4.76
N HIS A 42 -9.23 -8.27 -3.50
CA HIS A 42 -10.38 -8.78 -2.75
C HIS A 42 -11.36 -7.70 -2.31
N THR A 43 -10.87 -6.49 -2.02
CA THR A 43 -11.70 -5.37 -1.56
C THR A 43 -12.14 -4.43 -2.67
N GLY A 44 -11.58 -4.58 -3.89
CA GLY A 44 -11.79 -3.64 -4.98
C GLY A 44 -11.19 -2.27 -4.67
N ALA A 45 -10.03 -2.24 -4.01
CA ALA A 45 -9.39 -1.01 -3.58
C ALA A 45 -9.09 -0.08 -4.76
N ARG A 46 -9.15 1.24 -4.50
CA ARG A 46 -8.89 2.27 -5.49
C ARG A 46 -7.53 2.92 -5.25
N LYS A 47 -6.77 3.15 -6.33
CA LYS A 47 -5.50 3.89 -6.27
C LYS A 47 -5.79 5.35 -5.87
N ILE A 48 -5.12 5.84 -4.82
CA ILE A 48 -5.27 7.22 -4.32
C ILE A 48 -3.96 8.01 -4.35
N GLY A 49 -2.86 7.38 -4.76
CA GLY A 49 -1.55 8.02 -4.85
C GLY A 49 -0.47 7.08 -5.35
N GLU A 50 0.76 7.55 -5.31
CA GLU A 50 1.96 6.80 -5.67
C GLU A 50 3.21 7.26 -4.92
N ILE A 51 4.18 6.36 -4.79
CA ILE A 51 5.51 6.66 -4.27
C ILE A 51 6.37 7.06 -5.47
N ARG A 52 7.02 8.21 -5.40
CA ARG A 52 7.95 8.65 -6.45
C ARG A 52 9.22 7.78 -6.42
N PRO A 53 9.76 7.37 -7.58
CA PRO A 53 10.91 6.48 -7.68
C PRO A 53 12.20 7.08 -7.12
#